data_AF-C3VI70-F1
#
_entry.id   AF-C3VI70-F1
#
_cell.length_a   1.000
_cell.length_b   1.000
_cell.length_c   1.000
_cell.angle_alpha   90.00
_cell.angle_beta   90.00
_cell.angle_gamma   90.00
#
_symmetry.space_group_name_H-M   'P 1'
#
loop_
_entity.id
_entity.type
_entity.pdbx_description
1 polymer ?
#
loop_
_entity_poly.entity_id
_entity_poly.type
_entity_poly.pdbx_seq_one_letter_code
_entity_poly.pdbx_strand_id
1 'polypeptide(L)'
;GHQGYEYVDLGRVWQIALFIGLLLWLFLIARSAIPALKLKQNNKSLIALYLGTTAGIALFYAPGLFWGMRSHITVVEYWRWWVVHLWV
;
A
#
# COMPACT_ATOMS: atom_id res chain seq x y z
N GLY A 1 18.74 -8.04 11.57
CA GLY A 1 19.37 -6.73 11.35
C GLY A 1 18.39 -5.68 11.78
N HIS A 2 18.76 -4.86 12.76
CA HIS A 2 17.93 -3.85 13.42
C HIS A 2 18.21 -2.49 12.77
N GLN A 3 17.17 -1.76 12.34
CA GLN A 3 17.34 -0.47 11.65
C GLN A 3 17.47 0.71 12.62
N GLY A 4 17.13 0.55 13.91
CA GLY A 4 17.45 1.53 14.96
C GLY A 4 16.69 2.86 14.84
N TYR A 5 15.58 2.87 14.12
CA TYR A 5 14.67 4.02 14.01
C TYR A 5 13.31 3.64 14.60
N GLU A 6 12.86 4.40 15.59
CA GLU A 6 11.54 4.25 16.21
C GLU A 6 10.44 4.20 15.13
N TYR A 7 9.55 3.19 15.24
CA TYR A 7 8.41 2.88 14.36
C TYR A 7 8.69 2.16 13.02
N VAL A 8 9.95 1.96 12.62
CA VAL A 8 10.31 1.16 11.42
C VAL A 8 11.48 0.24 11.75
N ASP A 9 11.28 -0.68 12.69
CA ASP A 9 12.28 -1.68 13.06
C ASP A 9 12.26 -2.95 12.19
N LEU A 10 11.27 -3.07 11.30
CA LEU A 10 11.28 -4.11 10.28
C LEU A 10 12.36 -3.79 9.26
N GLY A 11 13.40 -4.64 9.22
CA GLY A 11 14.43 -4.55 8.19
C GLY A 11 13.81 -4.44 6.79
N ARG A 12 14.36 -3.58 5.93
CA ARG A 12 13.86 -3.26 4.57
C ARG A 12 13.31 -4.45 3.77
N VAL A 13 13.90 -5.63 3.94
CA VAL A 13 13.44 -6.90 3.36
C VAL A 13 11.97 -7.19 3.71
N TRP A 14 11.58 -7.00 4.97
CA TRP A 14 10.22 -7.24 5.43
C TRP A 14 9.22 -6.19 4.97
N GLN A 15 9.63 -4.91 4.85
CA GLN A 15 8.76 -3.89 4.23
C GLN A 15 8.47 -4.22 2.77
N ILE A 16 9.47 -4.67 2.03
CA ILE A 16 9.29 -5.11 0.63
C ILE A 16 8.40 -6.36 0.59
N ALA A 17 8.59 -7.33 1.50
CA ALA A 17 7.73 -8.51 1.58
C ALA A 17 6.26 -8.15 1.86
N LEU A 18 6.00 -7.20 2.77
CA LEU A 18 4.65 -6.69 3.05
C LEU A 18 4.06 -5.98 1.83
N PHE A 19 4.84 -5.15 1.14
CA PHE A 19 4.39 -4.49 -0.08
C PHE A 19 4.04 -5.49 -1.18
N ILE A 20 4.86 -6.52 -1.39
CA ILE A 20 4.56 -7.62 -2.31
C ILE A 20 3.28 -8.34 -1.88
N GLY A 21 3.10 -8.58 -0.57
CA GLY A 21 1.87 -9.15 -0.02
C GLY A 21 0.63 -8.31 -0.33
N LEU A 22 0.72 -6.98 -0.19
CA LEU A 22 -0.36 -6.04 -0.51
C LEU A 22 -0.66 -6.01 -2.02
N LEU A 23 0.36 -6.06 -2.88
CA LEU A 23 0.17 -6.15 -4.33
C LEU A 23 -0.48 -7.45 -4.75
N LEU A 24 -0.08 -8.59 -4.15
CA LEU A 24 -0.69 -9.89 -4.40
C LEU A 24 -2.14 -9.90 -3.92
N TRP A 25 -2.41 -9.36 -2.73
CA TRP A 25 -3.75 -9.22 -2.20
C TRP A 25 -4.64 -8.34 -3.11
N LEU A 26 -4.13 -7.18 -3.55
CA LEU A 26 -4.84 -6.32 -4.50
C LEU A 26 -5.12 -7.05 -5.82
N PHE A 27 -4.17 -7.80 -6.33
CA PHE A 27 -4.34 -8.60 -7.54
C PHE A 27 -5.44 -9.66 -7.37
N LEU A 28 -5.52 -10.33 -6.23
CA LEU A 28 -6.57 -11.31 -5.93
C LEU A 28 -7.95 -10.66 -5.86
N ILE A 29 -8.07 -9.49 -5.20
CA ILE A 29 -9.32 -8.72 -5.13
C ILE A 29 -9.73 -8.25 -6.54
N ALA A 30 -8.79 -7.70 -7.30
CA ALA A 30 -9.05 -7.25 -8.67
C ALA A 30 -9.52 -8.41 -9.55
N ARG A 31 -8.84 -9.57 -9.47
CA ARG A 31 -9.21 -10.77 -10.23
C ARG A 31 -10.62 -11.25 -9.90
N SER A 32 -11.05 -11.21 -8.64
CA SER A 32 -12.40 -11.64 -8.24
C SER A 32 -13.48 -10.61 -8.62
N ALA A 33 -13.16 -9.32 -8.61
CA ALA A 33 -14.10 -8.25 -8.92
C ALA A 33 -14.26 -7.95 -10.43
N ILE A 34 -13.22 -8.15 -11.25
CA ILE A 34 -13.28 -7.98 -12.72
C ILE A 34 -14.43 -8.76 -13.38
N PRO A 35 -14.65 -10.06 -13.12
CA PRO A 35 -15.78 -10.79 -13.71
C PRO A 35 -17.13 -10.23 -13.23
N ALA A 36 -17.24 -9.77 -11.99
CA ALA A 36 -18.44 -9.11 -11.46
C ALA A 36 -18.75 -7.77 -12.16
N LEU A 37 -17.73 -7.05 -12.61
CA LEU A 37 -17.85 -5.83 -13.44
C LEU A 37 -18.30 -6.09 -14.88
N LYS A 38 -17.97 -7.27 -15.42
CA LYS A 38 -18.37 -7.69 -16.78
C LYS A 38 -19.84 -8.09 -16.85
N LEU A 39 -20.43 -8.56 -15.76
CA LEU A 39 -21.87 -8.82 -15.66
C LEU A 39 -22.67 -7.52 -15.83
N LYS A 40 -23.72 -7.54 -16.66
CA LYS A 40 -24.62 -6.39 -16.91
C LYS A 40 -25.59 -6.16 -15.73
N GLN A 41 -25.05 -5.90 -14.53
CA GLN A 41 -25.85 -5.52 -13.37
C GLN A 41 -25.71 -4.03 -13.06
N ASN A 42 -26.75 -3.44 -12.46
CA ASN A 42 -26.87 -1.99 -12.20
C ASN A 42 -25.86 -1.46 -11.15
N ASN A 43 -25.11 -2.35 -10.47
CA ASN A 43 -24.26 -2.03 -9.33
C ASN A 43 -22.78 -1.78 -9.69
N LYS A 44 -22.45 -1.53 -10.96
CA LYS A 44 -21.05 -1.34 -11.42
C LYS A 44 -20.34 -0.17 -10.72
N SER A 45 -21.08 0.89 -10.40
CA SER A 45 -20.54 2.07 -9.70
C SER A 45 -19.98 1.70 -8.31
N LEU A 46 -20.73 0.89 -7.54
CA LEU A 46 -20.30 0.44 -6.21
C LEU A 46 -19.08 -0.48 -6.28
N ILE A 47 -19.03 -1.39 -7.26
CA ILE A 47 -17.90 -2.30 -7.45
C ILE A 47 -16.65 -1.53 -7.89
N ALA A 48 -16.80 -0.54 -8.78
CA ALA A 48 -15.70 0.32 -9.20
C ALA A 48 -15.16 1.16 -8.03
N LEU A 49 -16.05 1.71 -7.19
CA LEU A 49 -15.66 2.48 -6.02
C LEU A 49 -14.96 1.61 -4.97
N TYR A 50 -15.45 0.38 -4.75
CA TYR A 50 -14.79 -0.62 -3.90
C TYR A 50 -13.39 -0.99 -4.40
N LEU A 51 -13.23 -1.22 -5.70
CA LEU A 51 -11.91 -1.49 -6.27
C LEU A 51 -10.98 -0.29 -6.17
N GLY A 52 -11.50 0.92 -6.37
CA GLY A 52 -10.74 2.16 -6.24
C GLY A 52 -10.22 2.38 -4.82
N THR A 53 -11.08 2.21 -3.80
CA THR A 53 -10.67 2.35 -2.40
C THR A 53 -9.69 1.24 -1.99
N THR A 54 -9.94 0.00 -2.42
CA THR A 54 -9.04 -1.13 -2.14
C THR A 54 -7.66 -0.95 -2.78
N ALA A 55 -7.62 -0.45 -4.02
CA ALA A 55 -6.36 -0.09 -4.69
C ALA A 55 -5.64 1.06 -3.97
N GLY A 56 -6.39 2.04 -3.46
CA GLY A 56 -5.85 3.11 -2.63
C GLY A 56 -5.05 2.56 -1.45
N ILE A 57 -5.63 1.65 -0.66
CA ILE A 57 -4.97 1.06 0.52
C ILE A 57 -3.62 0.42 0.15
N ALA A 58 -3.55 -0.33 -0.95
CA ALA A 58 -2.31 -0.97 -1.39
C ALA A 58 -1.27 0.04 -1.91
N LEU A 59 -1.71 1.09 -2.62
CA LEU A 59 -0.83 2.12 -3.20
C LEU A 59 -0.28 3.08 -2.14
N PHE A 60 -1.06 3.43 -1.12
CA PHE A 60 -0.64 4.33 -0.04
C PHE A 60 0.46 3.73 0.86
N TYR A 61 0.78 2.44 0.74
CA TYR A 61 1.94 1.82 1.39
C TYR A 61 3.26 2.02 0.62
N ALA A 62 3.21 2.21 -0.72
CA ALA A 62 4.41 2.39 -1.56
C ALA A 62 5.34 3.56 -1.14
N PRO A 63 4.81 4.71 -0.67
CA PRO A 63 5.60 5.82 -0.14
C PRO A 63 6.63 5.41 0.93
N GLY A 64 6.33 4.39 1.73
CA GLY A 64 7.21 3.88 2.79
C GLY A 64 8.49 3.20 2.31
N LEU A 65 8.66 3.01 1.00
CA LEU A 65 9.84 2.39 0.40
C LEU A 65 10.86 3.41 -0.14
N PHE A 66 10.51 4.70 -0.25
CA PHE A 66 11.34 5.71 -0.94
C PHE A 66 12.52 6.26 -0.13
N TRP A 67 12.62 6.02 1.18
CA TRP A 67 13.75 6.49 1.98
C TRP A 67 14.90 5.49 2.06
N GLY A 68 16.13 5.97 2.29
CA GLY A 68 17.36 5.19 2.44
C GLY A 68 18.08 5.52 3.74
N MET A 69 19.04 4.67 4.13
CA MET A 69 19.88 4.86 5.34
C MET A 69 20.78 6.12 5.30
N ARG A 70 20.89 6.79 4.14
CA ARG A 70 21.67 8.03 3.91
C ARG A 70 20.79 9.24 3.56
N SER A 71 19.47 9.14 3.71
CA SER A 71 18.55 10.24 3.42
C SER A 71 18.54 11.26 4.56
N HIS A 72 18.37 12.54 4.25
CA HIS A 72 18.26 13.59 5.26
C HIS A 72 17.05 13.33 6.18
N ILE A 73 17.19 13.60 7.48
CA ILE A 73 16.17 13.30 8.50
C ILE A 73 14.78 13.85 8.14
N THR A 74 14.74 15.05 7.55
CA THR A 74 13.51 15.71 7.09
C THR A 74 12.78 14.94 5.99
N VAL A 75 13.55 14.33 5.08
CA VAL A 75 12.99 13.52 3.98
C VAL A 75 12.43 12.22 4.53
N VAL A 76 13.14 11.60 5.48
CA VAL A 76 12.65 10.40 6.16
C VAL A 76 11.33 10.71 6.88
N GLU A 77 11.24 11.80 7.61
CA GLU A 77 10.04 12.16 8.35
C GLU A 77 8.84 12.48 7.43
N TYR A 78 9.08 13.17 6.31
CA TYR A 78 8.04 13.49 5.33
C TYR A 78 7.35 12.24 4.78
N TRP A 79 8.12 11.27 4.32
CA TRP A 79 7.59 10.00 3.80
C TRP A 79 6.95 9.15 4.91
N ARG A 80 7.22 9.47 6.20
CA ARG A 80 6.84 8.62 7.35
C ARG A 80 5.44 8.92 7.73
N TRP A 81 5.16 10.20 7.82
CA TRP A 81 3.81 10.70 8.00
C TRP A 81 2.90 10.34 6.83
N TRP A 82 3.41 10.18 5.60
CA TRP A 82 2.61 9.62 4.50
C TRP A 82 2.04 8.23 4.86
N VAL A 83 2.87 7.30 5.32
CA VAL A 83 2.41 5.95 5.69
C VAL A 83 1.63 5.95 7.01
N VAL A 84 1.95 6.84 7.96
CA VAL A 84 1.27 6.84 9.27
C VAL A 84 -0.07 7.59 9.25
N HIS A 85 -0.23 8.65 8.46
CA HIS A 85 -1.44 9.50 8.45
C HIS A 85 -2.34 9.30 7.23
N LEU A 86 -1.81 8.89 6.06
CA LEU A 86 -2.65 8.73 4.86
C LEU A 86 -3.05 7.28 4.63
N TRP A 87 -2.29 6.32 5.16
CA TRP A 87 -2.55 4.89 4.97
C TRP A 87 -3.35 4.25 6.12
N VAL A 88 -3.19 4.75 7.36
CA VAL A 88 -3.98 4.35 8.55
C VAL A 88 -5.10 5.36 8.77
#